data_AF-A0A077FCD9-F1
#
_entry.id   AF-A0A077FCD9-F1
#
_cell.length_a   1.000
_cell.length_b   1.000
_cell.length_c   1.000
_cell.angle_alpha   90.00
_cell.angle_beta   90.00
_cell.angle_gamma   90.00
#
_symmetry.space_group_name_H-M   'P 1'
#
loop_
_entity.id
_entity.type
_entity.pdbx_description
1 polymer ?
#
loop_
_entity_poly.entity_id
_entity_poly.type
_entity_poly.pdbx_seq_one_letter_code
_entity_poly.pdbx_strand_id
1 'polypeptide(L)'
;MGSIHDQAMQYIYQQVLQRLLEHLSQAQKASLQLLIQRLIVAAGGVERIKGLRLMFVLDASLSSAQALACLRAAQLSIAARSPATFHLRIATAWQAGMSTTALANIDSTFSRLFMHDDPRVDLLVLDAGELLPYDSRRVPSSDQQQAERQEWLLCGHLSSDGPLLANFASHGYLHLAELALQAMRCKGGVDAIISTESLADRKRYLAWSRRSLRDAELLGVRPIHSCAISLLEGMSELRARYWNLLQGREPAPAVLPGPDADCRPALRFIAIDDLVSDRDSHQGERLSRFLGHRFDEQAFPCERSGGANPLLLAHLQGLQAEFIDDTHYRDGIERYLQQTRQVMQRNALAQSVQTRVLNHWQPGVLELRRSEANDFALQAYGLREAQLVCQLFSPFVGQGLKLEAFLRRCHSGMLVAVPYLHKALRRQPAPEPVVQWLVDTSGLPLVMLQQLYAREPLAERPADCLLNRLRVRGADLRHLQADRANGMRHRGDQVGSP
;
A
#
# COMPACT_ATOMS: atom_id res chain seq x y z
N MET A 1 2.69 -28.00 -31.59
CA MET A 1 3.83 -27.09 -31.40
C MET A 1 5.00 -27.96 -30.96
N GLY A 2 6.08 -27.99 -31.74
CA GLY A 2 6.99 -29.14 -31.85
C GLY A 2 8.14 -29.17 -30.84
N SER A 3 8.77 -30.35 -30.69
CA SER A 3 9.86 -30.63 -29.73
C SER A 3 11.03 -29.64 -29.78
N ILE A 4 11.24 -28.97 -30.91
CA ILE A 4 12.25 -27.91 -31.08
C ILE A 4 11.95 -26.70 -30.20
N HIS A 5 10.68 -26.31 -30.07
CA HIS A 5 10.28 -25.20 -29.18
C HIS A 5 10.53 -25.56 -27.72
N ASP A 6 10.14 -26.76 -27.29
CA ASP A 6 10.36 -27.22 -25.91
C ASP A 6 11.85 -27.32 -25.57
N GLN A 7 12.68 -27.79 -26.51
CA GLN A 7 14.14 -27.81 -26.35
C GLN A 7 14.74 -26.41 -26.26
N ALA A 8 14.29 -25.48 -27.10
CA ALA A 8 14.74 -24.09 -27.06
C ALA A 8 14.37 -23.42 -25.73
N MET A 9 13.14 -23.63 -25.24
CA MET A 9 12.68 -23.10 -23.96
C MET A 9 13.48 -23.68 -22.79
N GLN A 10 13.78 -24.99 -22.80
CA GLN A 10 14.61 -25.63 -21.79
C GLN A 10 16.03 -25.04 -21.73
N TYR A 11 16.61 -24.74 -22.89
CA TYR A 11 17.92 -24.08 -22.97
C TYR A 11 17.88 -22.66 -22.40
N ILE A 12 16.84 -21.88 -22.72
CA ILE A 12 16.64 -20.54 -22.15
C ILE A 12 16.51 -20.62 -20.62
N TYR A 13 15.74 -21.56 -20.10
CA TYR A 13 15.59 -21.77 -18.66
C TYR A 13 16.93 -22.10 -17.97
N GLN A 14 17.77 -22.93 -18.59
CA GLN A 14 19.11 -23.23 -18.08
C GLN A 14 20.02 -22.01 -18.07
N GLN A 15 20.00 -21.20 -19.15
CA GLN A 15 20.77 -19.95 -19.21
C GLN A 15 20.33 -18.96 -18.13
N VAL A 16 19.01 -18.81 -17.91
CA VAL A 16 18.47 -17.94 -16.85
C VAL A 16 18.92 -18.42 -15.48
N LEU A 17 18.84 -19.73 -15.21
CA LEU A 17 19.33 -20.30 -13.96
C LEU A 17 20.82 -20.06 -13.75
N GLN A 18 21.65 -20.31 -14.78
CA GLN A 18 23.09 -20.09 -14.69
C GLN A 18 23.41 -18.62 -14.36
N ARG A 19 22.80 -17.68 -15.09
CA ARG A 19 22.97 -16.24 -14.85
C ARG A 19 22.53 -15.84 -13.44
N LEU A 20 21.42 -16.39 -12.94
CA LEU A 20 21.00 -16.16 -11.55
C LEU A 20 22.07 -16.63 -10.57
N LEU A 21 22.53 -17.87 -10.71
CA LEU A 21 23.54 -18.46 -9.81
C LEU A 21 24.87 -17.70 -9.85
N GLU A 22 25.27 -17.10 -10.98
CA GLU A 22 26.48 -16.26 -11.09
C GLU A 22 26.39 -14.99 -10.23
N HIS A 23 25.18 -14.47 -10.02
CA HIS A 23 24.94 -13.26 -9.23
C HIS A 23 24.60 -13.52 -7.77
N LEU A 24 24.39 -14.79 -7.38
CA LEU A 24 24.20 -15.19 -5.98
C LEU A 24 25.53 -15.39 -5.26
N SER A 25 25.60 -14.93 -4.02
CA SER A 25 26.70 -15.21 -3.10
C SER A 25 26.76 -16.68 -2.70
N GLN A 26 27.89 -17.13 -2.17
CA GLN A 26 28.02 -18.50 -1.70
C GLN A 26 27.01 -18.82 -0.57
N ALA A 27 26.76 -17.84 0.31
CA ALA A 27 25.73 -17.95 1.34
C ALA A 27 24.33 -18.05 0.72
N GLN A 28 24.01 -17.20 -0.27
CA GLN A 28 22.72 -17.25 -0.98
C GLN A 28 22.54 -18.57 -1.75
N LYS A 29 23.60 -19.14 -2.33
CA LYS A 29 23.55 -20.47 -2.96
C LYS A 29 23.27 -21.58 -1.95
N ALA A 30 23.82 -21.50 -0.74
CA ALA A 30 23.50 -22.42 0.33
C ALA A 30 22.04 -22.26 0.80
N SER A 31 21.58 -21.03 1.01
CA SER A 31 20.19 -20.73 1.35
C SER A 31 19.20 -21.18 0.27
N LEU A 32 19.60 -21.12 -1.02
CA LEU A 32 18.82 -21.65 -2.13
C LEU A 32 18.61 -23.16 -2.01
N GLN A 33 19.62 -23.93 -1.58
CA GLN A 33 19.42 -25.38 -1.34
C GLN A 33 18.45 -25.64 -0.19
N LEU A 34 18.52 -24.85 0.89
CA LEU A 34 17.56 -24.93 1.99
C LEU A 34 16.14 -24.56 1.54
N LEU A 35 16.00 -23.55 0.67
CA LEU A 35 14.72 -23.17 0.08
C LEU A 35 14.13 -24.32 -0.75
N ILE A 36 14.94 -24.91 -1.63
CA ILE A 36 14.52 -26.06 -2.45
C ILE A 36 14.07 -27.22 -1.56
N GLN A 37 14.83 -27.55 -0.51
CA GLN A 37 14.46 -28.59 0.44
C GLN A 37 13.14 -28.26 1.16
N ARG A 38 12.97 -27.03 1.62
CA ARG A 38 11.74 -26.56 2.28
C ARG A 38 10.52 -26.70 1.36
N LEU A 39 10.66 -26.35 0.08
CA LEU A 39 9.58 -26.48 -0.91
C LEU A 39 9.26 -27.96 -1.22
N ILE A 40 10.27 -28.82 -1.34
CA ILE A 40 10.08 -30.27 -1.54
C ILE A 40 9.36 -30.89 -0.34
N VAL A 41 9.76 -30.56 0.89
CA VAL A 41 9.10 -31.02 2.10
C VAL A 41 7.66 -30.51 2.17
N ALA A 42 7.43 -29.24 1.85
CA ALA A 42 6.08 -28.66 1.81
C ALA A 42 5.17 -29.34 0.77
N ALA A 43 5.72 -29.77 -0.37
CA ALA A 43 4.99 -30.57 -1.37
C ALA A 43 4.64 -31.99 -0.87
N GLY A 44 5.32 -32.49 0.17
CA GLY A 44 5.23 -33.88 0.61
C GLY A 44 6.14 -34.83 -0.18
N GLY A 45 7.24 -34.32 -0.73
CA GLY A 45 8.24 -35.08 -1.49
C GLY A 45 8.43 -34.59 -2.92
N VAL A 46 9.54 -34.99 -3.55
CA VAL A 46 9.91 -34.53 -4.90
C VAL A 46 8.89 -34.97 -5.95
N GLU A 47 8.30 -36.15 -5.79
CA GLU A 47 7.28 -36.70 -6.70
C GLU A 47 5.98 -35.86 -6.74
N ARG A 48 5.70 -35.13 -5.66
CA ARG A 48 4.49 -34.31 -5.52
C ARG A 48 4.70 -32.85 -5.91
N ILE A 49 5.94 -32.44 -6.20
CA ILE A 49 6.25 -31.02 -6.44
C ILE A 49 5.54 -30.45 -7.67
N LYS A 50 5.28 -31.29 -8.68
CA LYS A 50 4.50 -30.92 -9.87
C LYS A 50 3.10 -30.38 -9.54
N GLY A 51 2.49 -30.92 -8.48
CA GLY A 51 1.14 -30.53 -8.07
C GLY A 51 1.09 -29.25 -7.24
N LEU A 52 2.22 -28.82 -6.68
CA LEU A 52 2.29 -27.69 -5.76
C LEU A 52 2.08 -26.36 -6.51
N ARG A 53 1.13 -25.56 -6.05
CA ARG A 53 0.83 -24.21 -6.54
C ARG A 53 1.19 -23.19 -5.47
N LEU A 54 2.19 -22.37 -5.75
CA LEU A 54 2.68 -21.33 -4.86
C LEU A 54 2.17 -19.97 -5.29
N MET A 55 1.83 -19.12 -4.33
CA MET A 55 1.53 -17.71 -4.56
C MET A 55 2.60 -16.82 -3.95
N PHE A 56 3.00 -15.78 -4.66
CA PHE A 56 3.89 -14.72 -4.19
C PHE A 56 3.30 -13.34 -4.53
N VAL A 57 3.37 -12.39 -3.61
CA VAL A 57 2.97 -10.99 -3.85
C VAL A 57 4.22 -10.15 -4.09
N LEU A 58 4.24 -9.42 -5.21
CA LEU A 58 5.33 -8.52 -5.58
C LEU A 58 4.91 -7.06 -5.40
N ASP A 59 5.70 -6.29 -4.65
CA ASP A 59 5.42 -4.90 -4.24
C ASP A 59 6.46 -3.87 -4.76
N ALA A 60 7.16 -4.20 -5.85
CA ALA A 60 8.23 -3.41 -6.46
C ALA A 60 9.48 -3.14 -5.58
N SER A 61 9.50 -3.60 -4.32
CA SER A 61 10.65 -3.44 -3.43
C SER A 61 11.82 -4.33 -3.86
N LEU A 62 13.03 -3.90 -3.49
CA LEU A 62 14.24 -4.71 -3.75
C LEU A 62 14.16 -6.07 -3.04
N SER A 63 13.65 -6.10 -1.81
CA SER A 63 13.53 -7.34 -1.02
C SER A 63 12.57 -8.33 -1.68
N SER A 64 11.42 -7.88 -2.17
CA SER A 64 10.47 -8.76 -2.88
C SER A 64 11.02 -9.22 -4.24
N ALA A 65 11.73 -8.35 -4.97
CA ALA A 65 12.39 -8.71 -6.22
C ALA A 65 13.51 -9.76 -6.02
N GLN A 66 14.35 -9.60 -4.98
CA GLN A 66 15.39 -10.58 -4.63
C GLN A 66 14.79 -11.92 -4.17
N ALA A 67 13.73 -11.88 -3.35
CA ALA A 67 13.01 -13.08 -2.94
C ALA A 67 12.43 -13.83 -4.13
N LEU A 68 11.84 -13.10 -5.07
CA LEU A 68 11.29 -13.66 -6.29
C LEU A 68 12.39 -14.29 -7.17
N ALA A 69 13.57 -13.66 -7.25
CA ALA A 69 14.73 -14.23 -7.94
C ALA A 69 15.18 -15.56 -7.29
N CYS A 70 15.21 -15.65 -5.96
CA CYS A 70 15.51 -16.88 -5.23
C CYS A 70 14.46 -17.98 -5.48
N LEU A 71 13.16 -17.63 -5.48
CA LEU A 71 12.07 -18.56 -5.80
C LEU A 71 12.18 -19.06 -7.24
N ARG A 72 12.51 -18.18 -8.18
CA ARG A 72 12.72 -18.55 -9.58
C ARG A 72 13.92 -19.48 -9.73
N ALA A 73 15.04 -19.18 -9.07
CA ALA A 73 16.21 -20.04 -9.06
C ALA A 73 15.87 -21.43 -8.48
N ALA A 74 15.04 -21.51 -7.44
CA ALA A 74 14.59 -22.78 -6.88
C ALA A 74 13.72 -23.56 -7.88
N GLN A 75 12.75 -22.89 -8.51
CA GLN A 75 11.86 -23.49 -9.51
C GLN A 75 12.65 -24.11 -10.68
N LEU A 76 13.60 -23.35 -11.23
CA LEU A 76 14.45 -23.78 -12.34
C LEU A 76 15.44 -24.87 -11.92
N SER A 77 16.01 -24.80 -10.71
CA SER A 77 16.90 -25.84 -10.17
C SER A 77 16.19 -27.18 -9.95
N ILE A 78 14.90 -27.15 -9.59
CA ILE A 78 14.09 -28.37 -9.48
C ILE A 78 13.79 -28.91 -10.88
N ALA A 79 13.37 -28.05 -11.81
CA ALA A 79 13.08 -28.45 -13.20
C ALA A 79 14.29 -28.98 -13.97
N ALA A 80 15.52 -28.60 -13.58
CA ALA A 80 16.74 -29.14 -14.16
C ALA A 80 17.05 -30.58 -13.70
N ARG A 81 16.48 -31.01 -12.57
CA ARG A 81 16.76 -32.31 -11.92
C ARG A 81 15.56 -33.26 -11.87
N SER A 82 14.39 -32.79 -12.27
CA SER A 82 13.11 -33.49 -12.21
C SER A 82 12.29 -33.20 -13.46
N PRO A 83 11.47 -34.14 -13.96
CA PRO A 83 10.62 -33.92 -15.14
C PRO A 83 9.58 -32.81 -14.93
N ALA A 84 9.34 -32.38 -13.69
CA ALA A 84 8.41 -31.30 -13.38
C ALA A 84 8.83 -30.51 -12.14
N THR A 85 8.25 -29.31 -12.01
CA THR A 85 8.44 -28.39 -10.88
C THR A 85 7.09 -27.79 -10.48
N PHE A 86 7.07 -27.01 -9.40
CA PHE A 86 5.87 -26.34 -8.91
C PHE A 86 5.41 -25.22 -9.84
N HIS A 87 4.12 -24.89 -9.76
CA HIS A 87 3.52 -23.74 -10.44
C HIS A 87 3.63 -22.49 -9.58
N LEU A 88 4.03 -21.36 -10.16
CA LEU A 88 4.23 -20.11 -9.45
C LEU A 88 3.21 -19.07 -9.91
N ARG A 89 2.41 -18.54 -8.99
CA ARG A 89 1.53 -17.41 -9.22
C ARG A 89 2.10 -16.17 -8.58
N ILE A 90 2.33 -15.15 -9.39
CA ILE A 90 2.85 -13.87 -8.93
C ILE A 90 1.75 -12.85 -9.11
N ALA A 91 1.41 -12.17 -8.02
CA ALA A 91 0.36 -11.16 -7.99
C ALA A 91 0.98 -9.82 -7.60
N THR A 92 0.63 -8.75 -8.31
CA THR A 92 0.99 -7.39 -7.95
C THR A 92 -0.25 -6.49 -7.99
N ALA A 93 -0.20 -5.35 -7.32
CA ALA A 93 -1.29 -4.38 -7.29
C ALA A 93 -0.83 -3.11 -7.99
N TRP A 94 -1.62 -2.63 -8.95
CA TRP A 94 -1.41 -1.28 -9.46
C TRP A 94 -1.98 -0.26 -8.49
N GLN A 95 -1.20 0.77 -8.24
CA GLN A 95 -1.64 1.94 -7.50
C GLN A 95 -1.37 3.18 -8.33
N ALA A 96 -2.27 4.15 -8.28
CA ALA A 96 -2.14 5.41 -9.00
C ALA A 96 -0.87 6.15 -8.55
N GLY A 97 -0.52 6.01 -7.26
CA GLY A 97 0.72 6.53 -6.68
C GLY A 97 2.02 5.79 -7.01
N MET A 98 2.00 4.72 -7.81
CA MET A 98 3.23 4.05 -8.21
C MET A 98 4.05 4.92 -9.14
N SER A 99 5.33 5.08 -8.85
CA SER A 99 6.23 5.79 -9.74
C SER A 99 6.53 4.96 -11.01
N THR A 100 6.98 5.66 -12.05
CA THR A 100 7.49 5.02 -13.26
C THR A 100 8.66 4.08 -12.96
N THR A 101 9.47 4.39 -11.94
CA THR A 101 10.59 3.55 -11.50
C THR A 101 10.09 2.26 -10.86
N ALA A 102 9.06 2.31 -10.01
CA ALA A 102 8.47 1.13 -9.39
C ALA A 102 7.86 0.19 -10.43
N LEU A 103 7.11 0.73 -11.40
CA LEU A 103 6.55 -0.04 -12.51
C LEU A 103 7.66 -0.67 -13.37
N ALA A 104 8.69 0.09 -13.70
CA ALA A 104 9.85 -0.42 -14.46
C ALA A 104 10.63 -1.50 -13.68
N ASN A 105 10.70 -1.41 -12.35
CA ASN A 105 11.34 -2.43 -11.52
C ASN A 105 10.55 -3.76 -11.52
N ILE A 106 9.22 -3.70 -11.46
CA ILE A 106 8.36 -4.89 -11.59
C ILE A 106 8.60 -5.54 -12.96
N ASP A 107 8.48 -4.76 -14.03
CA ASP A 107 8.62 -5.26 -15.39
C ASP A 107 10.02 -5.83 -15.66
N SER A 108 11.07 -5.10 -15.24
CA SER A 108 12.46 -5.56 -15.35
C SER A 108 12.67 -6.87 -14.58
N THR A 109 12.05 -7.02 -13.40
CA THR A 109 12.13 -8.27 -12.63
C THR A 109 11.52 -9.45 -13.41
N PHE A 110 10.30 -9.31 -13.95
CA PHE A 110 9.66 -10.37 -14.74
C PHE A 110 10.43 -10.71 -16.02
N SER A 111 10.91 -9.68 -16.72
CA SER A 111 11.70 -9.83 -17.94
C SER A 111 13.04 -10.53 -17.68
N ARG A 112 13.80 -10.11 -16.66
CA ARG A 112 15.11 -10.68 -16.32
C ARG A 112 15.03 -12.11 -15.80
N LEU A 113 13.92 -12.46 -15.16
CA LEU A 113 13.65 -13.80 -14.66
C LEU A 113 12.93 -14.71 -15.69
N PHE A 114 12.69 -14.18 -16.90
CA PHE A 114 12.04 -14.87 -18.02
C PHE A 114 10.72 -15.53 -17.56
N MET A 115 9.81 -14.70 -17.06
CA MET A 115 8.54 -15.16 -16.46
C MET A 115 7.33 -15.05 -17.38
N HIS A 116 7.34 -14.14 -18.35
CA HIS A 116 6.20 -13.91 -19.25
C HIS A 116 5.86 -15.14 -20.10
N ASP A 117 6.89 -15.84 -20.59
CA ASP A 117 6.74 -16.94 -21.54
C ASP A 117 6.83 -18.34 -20.89
N ASP A 118 6.91 -18.41 -19.56
CA ASP A 118 6.97 -19.70 -18.85
C ASP A 118 5.56 -20.17 -18.47
N PRO A 119 5.05 -21.28 -19.04
CA PRO A 119 3.70 -21.78 -18.77
C PRO A 119 3.50 -22.24 -17.32
N ARG A 120 4.58 -22.37 -16.54
CA ARG A 120 4.56 -22.72 -15.11
C ARG A 120 4.42 -21.49 -14.21
N VAL A 121 4.25 -20.30 -14.81
CA VAL A 121 4.14 -19.02 -14.11
C VAL A 121 2.86 -18.31 -14.54
N ASP A 122 2.02 -17.93 -13.57
CA ASP A 122 0.92 -16.99 -13.77
C ASP A 122 1.37 -15.60 -13.28
N LEU A 123 1.38 -14.60 -14.16
CA LEU A 123 1.60 -13.20 -13.79
C LEU A 123 0.24 -12.47 -13.76
N LEU A 124 -0.11 -11.92 -12.59
CA LEU A 124 -1.40 -11.29 -12.35
C LEU A 124 -1.22 -9.89 -11.76
N VAL A 125 -2.12 -8.99 -12.12
CA VAL A 125 -2.20 -7.63 -11.59
C VAL A 125 -3.62 -7.31 -11.15
N LEU A 126 -3.76 -6.63 -10.01
CA LEU A 126 -5.03 -6.08 -9.56
C LEU A 126 -5.15 -4.62 -10.03
N ASP A 127 -6.23 -4.32 -10.74
CA ASP A 127 -6.55 -3.01 -11.30
C ASP A 127 -8.05 -2.73 -11.08
N ALA A 128 -8.39 -1.64 -10.40
CA ALA A 128 -9.76 -1.26 -10.05
C ALA A 128 -10.58 -2.36 -9.34
N GLY A 129 -9.92 -3.23 -8.57
CA GLY A 129 -10.57 -4.37 -7.89
C GLY A 129 -10.80 -5.58 -8.80
N GLU A 130 -10.32 -5.56 -10.04
CA GLU A 130 -10.35 -6.70 -10.96
C GLU A 130 -8.94 -7.31 -11.12
N LEU A 131 -8.87 -8.64 -11.06
CA LEU A 131 -7.61 -9.37 -11.25
C LEU A 131 -7.43 -9.77 -12.72
N LEU A 132 -6.34 -9.30 -13.31
CA LEU A 132 -6.06 -9.39 -14.75
C LEU A 132 -4.69 -10.03 -15.00
N PRO A 133 -4.45 -10.63 -16.17
CA PRO A 133 -3.09 -10.99 -16.58
C PRO A 133 -2.19 -9.76 -16.64
N TYR A 134 -0.97 -9.88 -16.13
CA TYR A 134 -0.01 -8.77 -16.19
C TYR A 134 0.44 -8.50 -17.63
N ASP A 135 0.38 -7.23 -18.04
CA ASP A 135 0.93 -6.72 -19.30
C ASP A 135 1.76 -5.48 -19.00
N SER A 136 3.01 -5.47 -19.46
CA SER A 136 3.97 -4.39 -19.25
C SER A 136 3.60 -3.09 -19.96
N ARG A 137 2.74 -3.17 -20.98
CA ARG A 137 2.27 -2.01 -21.76
C ARG A 137 1.07 -1.32 -21.11
N ARG A 138 0.45 -1.97 -20.14
CA ARG A 138 -0.75 -1.48 -19.49
C ARG A 138 -0.39 -0.61 -18.29
N VAL A 139 -1.16 0.46 -18.14
CA VAL A 139 -1.03 1.48 -17.10
C VAL A 139 -2.23 1.34 -16.17
N PRO A 140 -2.15 1.73 -14.88
CA PRO A 140 -3.33 1.77 -14.00
C PRO A 140 -4.54 2.42 -14.69
N SER A 141 -5.71 1.80 -14.54
CA SER A 141 -6.93 2.30 -15.18
C SER A 141 -7.36 3.66 -14.62
N SER A 142 -8.15 4.41 -15.40
CA SER A 142 -8.81 5.64 -14.92
C SER A 142 -9.69 5.39 -13.71
N ASP A 143 -10.28 4.20 -13.61
CA ASP A 143 -11.15 3.80 -12.50
C ASP A 143 -10.34 3.59 -11.22
N GLN A 144 -9.17 2.95 -11.31
CA GLN A 144 -8.22 2.83 -10.20
C GLN A 144 -7.76 4.21 -9.73
N GLN A 145 -7.37 5.08 -10.67
CA GLN A 145 -6.96 6.45 -10.38
C GLN A 145 -8.06 7.24 -9.66
N GLN A 146 -9.30 7.15 -10.15
CA GLN A 146 -10.44 7.86 -9.57
C GLN A 146 -10.81 7.32 -8.20
N ALA A 147 -10.75 6.00 -7.98
CA ALA A 147 -11.01 5.39 -6.69
C ALA A 147 -9.99 5.85 -5.63
N GLU A 148 -8.69 5.82 -5.94
CA GLU A 148 -7.64 6.28 -5.04
C GLU A 148 -7.70 7.79 -4.79
N ARG A 149 -7.98 8.59 -5.82
CA ARG A 149 -8.21 10.04 -5.69
C ARG A 149 -9.32 10.33 -4.68
N GLN A 150 -10.46 9.66 -4.83
CA GLN A 150 -11.60 9.82 -3.92
C GLN A 150 -11.27 9.36 -2.51
N GLU A 151 -10.59 8.22 -2.37
CA GLU A 151 -10.14 7.73 -1.07
C GLU A 151 -9.28 8.77 -0.37
N TRP A 152 -8.29 9.31 -1.07
CA TRP A 152 -7.35 10.26 -0.51
C TRP A 152 -8.06 11.53 -0.02
N LEU A 153 -8.92 12.14 -0.86
CA LEU A 153 -9.67 13.35 -0.51
C LEU A 153 -10.66 13.12 0.65
N LEU A 154 -11.42 12.01 0.62
CA LEU A 154 -12.37 11.68 1.68
C LEU A 154 -11.64 11.43 3.01
N CYS A 155 -10.55 10.67 2.98
CA CYS A 155 -9.72 10.45 4.15
C CYS A 155 -9.19 11.77 4.71
N GLY A 156 -8.65 12.64 3.86
CA GLY A 156 -8.16 13.97 4.25
C GLY A 156 -9.20 14.80 4.97
N HIS A 157 -10.38 14.99 4.35
CA HIS A 157 -11.48 15.73 4.96
C HIS A 157 -11.98 15.13 6.29
N LEU A 158 -11.97 13.80 6.42
CA LEU A 158 -12.39 13.14 7.66
C LEU A 158 -11.30 13.15 8.74
N SER A 159 -10.06 13.47 8.37
CA SER A 159 -8.90 13.39 9.26
C SER A 159 -8.85 14.48 10.31
N SER A 160 -9.42 15.66 10.02
CA SER A 160 -9.24 16.89 10.79
C SER A 160 -7.77 17.06 11.21
N ASP A 161 -7.41 16.71 12.44
CA ASP A 161 -6.09 16.95 13.04
C ASP A 161 -5.32 15.63 13.30
N GLY A 162 -5.73 14.53 12.65
CA GLY A 162 -5.06 13.24 12.71
C GLY A 162 -3.74 13.21 11.93
N PRO A 163 -2.80 12.29 12.24
CA PRO A 163 -1.54 12.18 11.50
C PRO A 163 -1.81 11.91 10.01
N LEU A 164 -1.24 12.71 9.11
CA LEU A 164 -1.45 12.57 7.66
C LEU A 164 -1.10 11.16 7.13
N LEU A 165 -0.12 10.50 7.76
CA LEU A 165 0.32 9.14 7.44
C LEU A 165 -0.73 8.05 7.78
N ALA A 166 -1.67 8.35 8.68
CA ALA A 166 -2.73 7.42 9.07
C ALA A 166 -3.66 7.05 7.92
N ASN A 167 -3.77 7.94 6.93
CA ASN A 167 -4.68 7.78 5.79
C ASN A 167 -4.21 6.67 4.83
N PHE A 168 -2.92 6.38 4.78
CA PHE A 168 -2.34 5.44 3.80
C PHE A 168 -2.09 4.05 4.38
N ALA A 169 -1.74 3.97 5.67
CA ALA A 169 -1.35 2.69 6.29
C ALA A 169 -2.48 1.64 6.29
N SER A 170 -3.75 2.04 6.38
CA SER A 170 -4.86 1.07 6.35
C SER A 170 -5.20 0.62 4.93
N HIS A 171 -5.09 1.52 3.95
CA HIS A 171 -5.36 1.25 2.54
C HIS A 171 -4.48 0.12 2.02
N GLY A 172 -3.16 0.23 2.19
CA GLY A 172 -2.20 -0.73 1.64
C GLY A 172 -2.45 -2.17 2.07
N TYR A 173 -2.74 -2.39 3.36
CA TYR A 173 -3.03 -3.71 3.89
C TYR A 173 -4.40 -4.27 3.47
N LEU A 174 -5.42 -3.42 3.40
CA LEU A 174 -6.74 -3.84 2.91
C LEU A 174 -6.72 -4.18 1.42
N HIS A 175 -5.94 -3.42 0.64
CA HIS A 175 -5.73 -3.67 -0.78
C HIS A 175 -4.91 -4.95 -1.01
N LEU A 176 -3.86 -5.20 -0.21
CA LEU A 176 -3.14 -6.47 -0.22
C LEU A 176 -4.04 -7.67 0.08
N ALA A 177 -4.95 -7.54 1.05
CA ALA A 177 -5.85 -8.62 1.41
C ALA A 177 -6.79 -8.97 0.26
N GLU A 178 -7.28 -7.97 -0.47
CA GLU A 178 -8.06 -8.20 -1.69
C GLU A 178 -7.24 -8.87 -2.79
N LEU A 179 -6.04 -8.35 -3.10
CA LEU A 179 -5.12 -8.95 -4.06
C LEU A 179 -4.87 -10.42 -3.72
N ALA A 180 -4.54 -10.70 -2.46
CA ALA A 180 -4.28 -12.04 -1.97
C ALA A 180 -5.48 -12.96 -2.11
N LEU A 181 -6.68 -12.51 -1.74
CA LEU A 181 -7.90 -13.30 -1.84
C LEU A 181 -8.25 -13.64 -3.31
N GLN A 182 -8.23 -12.64 -4.19
CA GLN A 182 -8.57 -12.83 -5.59
C GLN A 182 -7.56 -13.71 -6.32
N ALA A 183 -6.26 -13.43 -6.14
CA ALA A 183 -5.20 -14.22 -6.77
C ALA A 183 -5.13 -15.66 -6.24
N MET A 184 -5.45 -15.87 -4.96
CA MET A 184 -5.59 -17.21 -4.40
C MET A 184 -6.72 -17.99 -5.08
N ARG A 185 -7.89 -17.38 -5.32
CA ARG A 185 -9.05 -18.06 -5.94
C ARG A 185 -8.92 -18.27 -7.45
N CYS A 186 -8.01 -17.56 -8.10
CA CYS A 186 -7.79 -17.65 -9.55
C CYS A 186 -7.41 -19.07 -10.03
N LYS A 187 -7.87 -19.46 -11.23
CA LYS A 187 -7.52 -20.72 -11.94
C LYS A 187 -7.37 -21.96 -11.03
N GLY A 188 -8.35 -22.20 -10.16
CA GLY A 188 -8.44 -23.41 -9.36
C GLY A 188 -7.71 -23.41 -8.01
N GLY A 189 -7.22 -22.27 -7.52
CA GLY A 189 -6.64 -22.18 -6.17
C GLY A 189 -5.11 -22.20 -6.12
N VAL A 190 -4.56 -21.97 -4.92
CA VAL A 190 -3.14 -22.17 -4.57
C VAL A 190 -3.04 -22.98 -3.27
N ASP A 191 -1.94 -23.72 -3.10
CA ASP A 191 -1.70 -24.58 -1.94
C ASP A 191 -0.97 -23.85 -0.81
N ALA A 192 -0.09 -22.90 -1.17
CA ALA A 192 0.68 -22.12 -0.21
C ALA A 192 0.98 -20.69 -0.68
N ILE A 193 1.02 -19.76 0.27
CA ILE A 193 1.52 -18.40 0.08
C ILE A 193 2.96 -18.33 0.59
N ILE A 194 3.86 -17.80 -0.22
CA ILE A 194 5.23 -17.50 0.17
C ILE A 194 5.27 -16.10 0.81
N SER A 195 5.92 -15.99 1.96
CA SER A 195 6.06 -14.73 2.71
C SER A 195 7.53 -14.38 2.93
N THR A 196 7.88 -13.12 2.62
CA THR A 196 9.18 -12.50 2.90
C THR A 196 9.19 -11.66 4.17
N GLU A 197 8.02 -11.47 4.78
CA GLU A 197 7.87 -10.73 6.03
C GLU A 197 8.47 -11.48 7.23
N SER A 198 9.14 -10.73 8.10
CA SER A 198 9.69 -11.27 9.34
C SER A 198 8.60 -11.88 10.22
N LEU A 199 8.96 -12.80 11.11
CA LEU A 199 8.00 -13.36 12.07
C LEU A 199 7.33 -12.25 12.92
N ALA A 200 8.07 -11.20 13.27
CA ALA A 200 7.55 -10.07 14.03
C ALA A 200 6.48 -9.28 13.24
N ASP A 201 6.71 -9.08 11.94
CA ASP A 201 5.79 -8.38 11.04
C ASP A 201 4.52 -9.20 10.80
N ARG A 202 4.67 -10.49 10.52
CA ARG A 202 3.54 -11.42 10.37
C ARG A 202 2.65 -11.45 11.61
N LYS A 203 3.24 -11.54 12.81
CA LYS A 203 2.49 -11.49 14.08
C LYS A 203 1.75 -10.16 14.26
N ARG A 204 2.38 -9.05 13.89
CA ARG A 204 1.76 -7.71 13.96
C ARG A 204 0.58 -7.59 13.01
N TYR A 205 0.74 -7.99 11.76
CA TYR A 205 -0.33 -8.00 10.76
C TYR A 205 -1.50 -8.89 11.20
N LEU A 206 -1.22 -10.08 11.71
CA LEU A 206 -2.25 -11.00 12.21
C LEU A 206 -3.00 -10.40 13.42
N ALA A 207 -2.29 -9.79 14.37
CA ALA A 207 -2.90 -9.17 15.54
C ALA A 207 -3.78 -7.97 15.15
N TRP A 208 -3.32 -7.14 14.19
CA TRP A 208 -4.10 -6.04 13.65
C TRP A 208 -5.34 -6.53 12.89
N SER A 209 -5.19 -7.53 12.02
CA SER A 209 -6.30 -8.10 11.26
C SER A 209 -7.37 -8.65 12.18
N ARG A 210 -7.00 -9.49 13.16
CA ARG A 210 -7.95 -10.05 14.15
C ARG A 210 -8.69 -8.98 14.95
N ARG A 211 -7.99 -7.91 15.32
CA ARG A 211 -8.61 -6.79 16.03
C ARG A 211 -9.59 -6.05 15.12
N SER A 212 -9.17 -5.72 13.90
CA SER A 212 -10.00 -4.98 12.93
C SER A 212 -11.25 -5.75 12.55
N LEU A 213 -11.16 -7.07 12.39
CA LEU A 213 -12.32 -7.92 12.16
C LEU A 213 -13.25 -8.00 13.38
N ARG A 214 -12.72 -8.03 14.59
CA ARG A 214 -13.54 -7.96 15.81
C ARG A 214 -14.28 -6.63 15.92
N ASP A 215 -13.56 -5.54 15.69
CA ASP A 215 -14.07 -4.17 15.74
C ASP A 215 -15.12 -3.91 14.65
N ALA A 216 -15.10 -4.69 13.57
CA ALA A 216 -16.08 -4.66 12.51
C ALA A 216 -17.18 -5.73 12.68
N GLU A 217 -17.20 -6.51 13.77
CA GLU A 217 -18.16 -7.61 13.97
C GLU A 217 -18.15 -8.66 12.85
N LEU A 218 -16.99 -8.84 12.21
CA LEU A 218 -16.76 -9.79 11.12
C LEU A 218 -16.19 -11.13 11.58
N LEU A 219 -15.81 -11.25 12.86
CA LEU A 219 -15.41 -12.54 13.43
C LEU A 219 -16.66 -13.39 13.70
N GLY A 220 -16.99 -14.30 12.78
CA GLY A 220 -17.98 -15.35 13.04
C GLY A 220 -17.51 -16.36 14.09
N VAL A 221 -18.46 -17.12 14.65
CA VAL A 221 -18.29 -18.18 15.67
C VAL A 221 -17.54 -19.44 15.14
N ARG A 222 -16.71 -19.31 14.09
CA ARG A 222 -16.02 -20.47 13.49
C ARG A 222 -14.78 -20.88 14.31
N PRO A 223 -14.56 -22.19 14.56
CA PRO A 223 -13.30 -22.67 15.09
C PRO A 223 -12.16 -22.42 14.09
N ILE A 224 -11.00 -22.07 14.63
CA ILE A 224 -9.81 -21.46 13.99
C ILE A 224 -9.09 -22.38 12.97
N HIS A 225 -9.67 -23.52 12.59
CA HIS A 225 -8.96 -24.55 11.83
C HIS A 225 -8.89 -24.33 10.30
N SER A 226 -9.42 -23.21 9.77
CA SER A 226 -9.20 -22.72 8.40
C SER A 226 -8.69 -21.27 8.36
N CYS A 227 -7.62 -21.01 9.14
CA CYS A 227 -7.21 -19.68 9.61
C CYS A 227 -6.86 -18.66 8.50
N ALA A 228 -6.23 -19.07 7.39
CA ALA A 228 -5.69 -18.15 6.39
C ALA A 228 -6.74 -17.62 5.40
N ILE A 229 -7.52 -18.52 4.80
CA ILE A 229 -8.58 -18.17 3.84
C ILE A 229 -9.64 -17.32 4.53
N SER A 230 -10.13 -17.77 5.69
CA SER A 230 -11.12 -17.03 6.48
C SER A 230 -10.64 -15.64 6.89
N LEU A 231 -9.33 -15.49 7.17
CA LEU A 231 -8.73 -14.18 7.44
C LEU A 231 -8.76 -13.29 6.20
N LEU A 232 -8.33 -13.80 5.03
CA LEU A 232 -8.35 -13.04 3.78
C LEU A 232 -9.77 -12.63 3.37
N GLU A 233 -10.75 -13.52 3.53
CA GLU A 233 -12.16 -13.23 3.29
C GLU A 233 -12.68 -12.13 4.21
N GLY A 234 -12.43 -12.26 5.53
CA GLY A 234 -12.82 -11.23 6.49
C GLY A 234 -12.16 -9.89 6.19
N MET A 235 -10.88 -9.88 5.79
CA MET A 235 -10.15 -8.66 5.48
C MET A 235 -10.61 -8.01 4.17
N SER A 236 -11.02 -8.80 3.17
CA SER A 236 -11.64 -8.29 1.95
C SER A 236 -13.01 -7.67 2.22
N GLU A 237 -13.84 -8.31 3.06
CA GLU A 237 -15.11 -7.73 3.53
C GLU A 237 -14.87 -6.45 4.34
N LEU A 238 -13.84 -6.42 5.19
CA LEU A 238 -13.44 -5.23 5.91
C LEU A 238 -13.07 -4.08 4.97
N ARG A 239 -12.39 -4.36 3.84
CA ARG A 239 -12.09 -3.36 2.80
C ARG A 239 -13.37 -2.79 2.20
N ALA A 240 -14.33 -3.64 1.83
CA ALA A 240 -15.62 -3.21 1.29
C ALA A 240 -16.38 -2.32 2.29
N ARG A 241 -16.42 -2.71 3.57
CA ARG A 241 -17.02 -1.91 4.64
C ARG A 241 -16.31 -0.58 4.85
N TYR A 242 -14.99 -0.58 4.88
CA TYR A 242 -14.17 0.62 4.98
C TYR A 242 -14.52 1.61 3.85
N TRP A 243 -14.60 1.13 2.61
CA TRP A 243 -14.96 1.96 1.46
C TRP A 243 -16.39 2.53 1.55
N ASN A 244 -17.36 1.72 1.97
CA ASN A 244 -18.74 2.18 2.20
C ASN A 244 -18.81 3.27 3.28
N LEU A 245 -18.11 3.05 4.40
CA LEU A 245 -18.06 4.02 5.50
C LEU A 245 -17.37 5.33 5.10
N LEU A 246 -16.33 5.27 4.27
CA LEU A 246 -15.71 6.48 3.71
C LEU A 246 -16.70 7.30 2.90
N GLN A 247 -17.49 6.65 2.04
CA GLN A 247 -18.55 7.29 1.26
C GLN A 247 -19.81 7.64 2.08
N GLY A 248 -19.83 7.40 3.40
CA GLY A 248 -20.99 7.66 4.25
C GLY A 248 -22.21 6.79 3.90
N ARG A 249 -21.98 5.63 3.28
CA ARG A 249 -23.00 4.61 3.03
C ARG A 249 -23.06 3.64 4.20
N GLU A 250 -24.24 3.18 4.55
CA GLU A 250 -24.36 2.09 5.52
C GLU A 250 -23.77 0.81 4.92
N PRO A 251 -22.88 0.09 5.63
CA PRO A 251 -22.38 -1.18 5.16
C PRO A 251 -23.54 -2.17 5.09
N ALA A 252 -23.67 -2.87 3.96
CA ALA A 252 -24.58 -3.99 3.87
C ALA A 252 -24.27 -5.02 4.97
N PRO A 253 -25.27 -5.75 5.50
CA PRO A 253 -25.02 -6.85 6.42
C PRO A 253 -24.04 -7.83 5.75
N ALA A 254 -23.03 -8.29 6.51
CA ALA A 254 -22.05 -9.23 5.96
C ALA A 254 -22.77 -10.46 5.44
N VAL A 255 -22.58 -10.75 4.16
CA VAL A 255 -22.93 -12.06 3.62
C VAL A 255 -21.83 -12.99 4.05
N LEU A 256 -22.04 -13.67 5.19
CA LEU A 256 -21.16 -14.75 5.60
C LEU A 256 -21.19 -15.80 4.49
N PRO A 257 -20.04 -16.17 3.90
CA PRO A 257 -20.03 -17.26 2.92
C PRO A 257 -20.64 -18.50 3.57
N GLY A 258 -21.53 -19.17 2.84
CA GLY A 258 -22.11 -20.45 3.26
C GLY A 258 -21.01 -21.46 3.62
N PRO A 259 -21.34 -22.56 4.32
CA PRO A 259 -20.38 -23.62 4.55
C PRO A 259 -19.83 -24.08 3.20
N ASP A 260 -18.54 -23.85 2.98
CA ASP A 260 -17.87 -24.29 1.76
C ASP A 260 -17.88 -25.82 1.79
N ALA A 261 -18.60 -26.43 0.84
CA ALA A 261 -18.70 -27.88 0.70
C ALA A 261 -17.39 -28.51 0.17
N ASP A 262 -16.44 -27.66 -0.24
CA ASP A 262 -15.15 -28.07 -0.79
C ASP A 262 -14.16 -28.40 0.33
N CYS A 263 -13.89 -29.70 0.54
CA CYS A 263 -12.81 -30.21 1.38
C CYS A 263 -11.42 -29.90 0.78
N ARG A 264 -11.09 -28.62 0.61
CA ARG A 264 -9.73 -28.20 0.21
C ARG A 264 -8.79 -28.23 1.41
N PRO A 265 -7.53 -28.65 1.24
CA PRO A 265 -6.54 -28.58 2.30
C PRO A 265 -6.33 -27.13 2.76
N ALA A 266 -6.05 -26.94 4.04
CA ALA A 266 -5.81 -25.60 4.59
C ALA A 266 -4.62 -24.91 3.89
N LEU A 267 -4.85 -23.67 3.45
CA LEU A 267 -3.82 -22.82 2.84
C LEU A 267 -2.62 -22.66 3.77
N ARG A 268 -1.42 -22.95 3.26
CA ARG A 268 -0.18 -22.90 4.03
C ARG A 268 0.55 -21.58 3.83
N PHE A 269 1.29 -21.13 4.85
CA PHE A 269 2.25 -20.04 4.72
C PHE A 269 3.66 -20.60 4.80
N ILE A 270 4.48 -20.36 3.78
CA ILE A 270 5.90 -20.72 3.76
C ILE A 270 6.69 -19.43 3.87
N ALA A 271 7.31 -19.22 5.02
CA ALA A 271 8.18 -18.08 5.22
C ALA A 271 9.56 -18.35 4.60
N ILE A 272 10.16 -17.32 4.01
CA ILE A 272 11.50 -17.38 3.42
C ILE A 272 12.37 -16.19 3.86
N ASP A 273 11.92 -15.41 4.85
CA ASP A 273 12.63 -14.24 5.38
C ASP A 273 14.03 -14.59 5.89
N ASP A 274 14.18 -15.79 6.46
CA ASP A 274 15.44 -16.36 6.95
C ASP A 274 16.41 -16.83 5.84
N LEU A 275 15.90 -17.01 4.60
CA LEU A 275 16.68 -17.55 3.49
C LEU A 275 17.08 -16.50 2.45
N VAL A 276 16.40 -15.36 2.42
CA VAL A 276 16.60 -14.30 1.40
C VAL A 276 17.40 -13.10 1.93
N SER A 277 17.41 -12.87 3.25
CA SER A 277 17.97 -11.66 3.84
C SER A 277 19.50 -11.64 3.83
N ASP A 278 20.08 -10.92 2.87
CA ASP A 278 21.48 -10.47 2.87
C ASP A 278 21.50 -8.98 2.51
N ARG A 279 20.96 -8.15 3.41
CA ARG A 279 20.68 -6.72 3.17
C ARG A 279 21.94 -5.86 3.10
N ASP A 280 23.06 -6.34 3.66
CA ASP A 280 24.28 -5.56 3.86
C ASP A 280 25.49 -6.04 3.05
N SER A 281 25.38 -7.12 2.26
CA SER A 281 26.52 -7.58 1.46
C SER A 281 26.64 -6.84 0.12
N HIS A 282 27.87 -6.53 -0.27
CA HIS A 282 28.23 -6.11 -1.64
C HIS A 282 27.72 -7.07 -2.73
N GLN A 283 27.30 -8.29 -2.37
CA GLN A 283 26.75 -9.26 -3.31
C GLN A 283 25.23 -9.10 -3.50
N GLY A 284 24.49 -8.55 -2.53
CA GLY A 284 23.11 -8.09 -2.72
C GLY A 284 22.99 -7.04 -3.84
N GLU A 285 24.02 -6.21 -4.02
CA GLU A 285 24.11 -5.24 -5.13
C GLU A 285 24.27 -5.91 -6.50
N ARG A 286 24.92 -7.08 -6.58
CA ARG A 286 25.09 -7.81 -7.86
C ARG A 286 23.76 -8.34 -8.36
N LEU A 287 22.97 -8.97 -7.48
CA LEU A 287 21.64 -9.45 -7.81
C LEU A 287 20.71 -8.28 -8.17
N SER A 288 20.76 -7.18 -7.41
CA SER A 288 20.02 -5.95 -7.72
C SER A 288 20.34 -5.42 -9.12
N ARG A 289 21.63 -5.37 -9.48
CA ARG A 289 22.09 -4.95 -10.82
C ARG A 289 21.65 -5.91 -11.92
N PHE A 290 21.66 -7.21 -11.67
CA PHE A 290 21.15 -8.22 -12.62
C PHE A 290 19.67 -8.03 -12.92
N LEU A 291 18.87 -7.81 -11.87
CA LEU A 291 17.43 -7.54 -11.96
C LEU A 291 17.13 -6.18 -12.58
N GLY A 292 18.14 -5.31 -12.76
CA GLY A 292 17.95 -3.94 -13.25
C GLY A 292 17.19 -3.07 -12.26
N HIS A 293 17.20 -3.42 -10.97
CA HIS A 293 16.44 -2.71 -9.96
C HIS A 293 17.03 -1.31 -9.74
N ARG A 294 16.18 -0.29 -9.90
CA ARG A 294 16.53 1.12 -9.73
C ARG A 294 15.99 1.61 -8.39
N PHE A 295 16.85 2.27 -7.62
CA PHE A 295 16.38 2.98 -6.44
C PHE A 295 15.58 4.20 -6.87
N ASP A 296 14.40 4.34 -6.28
CA ASP A 296 13.55 5.51 -6.49
C ASP A 296 13.70 6.46 -5.30
N GLU A 297 14.16 7.69 -5.57
CA GLU A 297 14.31 8.72 -4.55
C GLU A 297 12.96 9.35 -4.17
N GLN A 298 11.98 9.29 -5.08
CA GLN A 298 10.62 9.80 -4.87
C GLN A 298 9.76 8.77 -4.14
N ALA A 299 9.93 7.49 -4.44
CA ALA A 299 9.33 6.37 -3.72
C ALA A 299 10.34 5.75 -2.74
N PHE A 300 10.40 6.32 -1.53
CA PHE A 300 10.95 5.61 -0.37
C PHE A 300 10.39 4.19 -0.38
N PRO A 301 11.25 3.17 -0.32
CA PRO A 301 10.79 1.81 -0.17
C PRO A 301 10.23 1.71 1.25
N CYS A 302 8.96 2.06 1.42
CA CYS A 302 8.21 1.44 2.48
C CYS A 302 8.24 -0.04 2.10
N GLU A 303 9.00 -0.84 2.84
CA GLU A 303 9.18 -2.29 2.60
C GLU A 303 7.86 -3.09 2.67
N ARG A 304 6.72 -2.39 2.70
CA ARG A 304 5.39 -2.92 2.94
C ARG A 304 4.44 -2.22 1.98
N SER A 305 3.69 -3.04 1.26
CA SER A 305 2.71 -2.63 0.25
C SER A 305 1.79 -1.49 0.69
N GLY A 306 1.64 -0.49 -0.18
CA GLY A 306 0.67 0.60 -0.08
C GLY A 306 1.06 1.75 0.84
N GLY A 307 2.35 1.95 1.10
CA GLY A 307 2.85 3.20 1.63
C GLY A 307 2.61 4.35 0.64
N ALA A 308 2.13 5.50 1.14
CA ALA A 308 1.99 6.69 0.30
C ALA A 308 3.34 7.15 -0.25
N ASN A 309 3.31 7.76 -1.44
CA ASN A 309 4.48 8.40 -2.03
C ASN A 309 5.07 9.45 -1.04
N PRO A 310 6.31 9.26 -0.57
CA PRO A 310 7.01 10.16 0.35
C PRO A 310 7.13 11.60 -0.12
N LEU A 311 7.30 11.82 -1.43
CA LEU A 311 7.30 13.17 -2.00
C LEU A 311 5.99 13.88 -1.67
N LEU A 312 4.86 13.19 -1.84
CA LEU A 312 3.53 13.71 -1.50
C LEU A 312 3.32 13.85 0.00
N LEU A 313 3.85 12.92 0.81
CA LEU A 313 3.75 13.01 2.27
C LEU A 313 4.52 14.20 2.84
N ALA A 314 5.74 14.40 2.37
CA ALA A 314 6.54 15.58 2.69
C ALA A 314 5.81 16.84 2.23
N HIS A 315 5.30 16.86 1.00
CA HIS A 315 4.58 18.00 0.47
C HIS A 315 3.34 18.34 1.30
N LEU A 316 2.52 17.36 1.69
CA LEU A 316 1.38 17.59 2.58
C LEU A 316 1.80 18.13 3.95
N GLN A 317 2.92 17.67 4.52
CA GLN A 317 3.46 18.22 5.77
C GLN A 317 3.91 19.68 5.61
N GLY A 318 4.52 20.02 4.46
CA GLY A 318 4.87 21.40 4.13
C GLY A 318 3.64 22.29 3.96
N LEU A 319 2.63 21.82 3.22
CA LEU A 319 1.35 22.54 3.07
C LEU A 319 0.62 22.71 4.41
N GLN A 320 0.67 21.70 5.28
CA GLN A 320 0.12 21.81 6.63
C GLN A 320 0.83 22.90 7.44
N ALA A 321 2.16 22.92 7.41
CA ALA A 321 2.95 23.94 8.08
C ALA A 321 2.62 25.36 7.59
N GLU A 322 2.48 25.54 6.27
CA GLU A 322 2.21 26.84 5.64
C GLU A 322 0.76 27.33 5.83
N PHE A 323 -0.22 26.45 5.68
CA PHE A 323 -1.63 26.84 5.64
C PHE A 323 -2.37 26.65 6.95
N ILE A 324 -1.97 25.68 7.78
CA ILE A 324 -2.66 25.32 9.04
C ILE A 324 -1.86 25.82 10.25
N ASP A 325 -0.56 25.56 10.30
CA ASP A 325 0.28 25.91 11.45
C ASP A 325 0.75 27.39 11.42
N ASP A 326 0.53 28.10 10.29
CA ASP A 326 1.01 29.48 10.04
C ASP A 326 2.53 29.63 10.20
N THR A 327 3.26 28.59 9.81
CA THR A 327 4.73 28.52 9.75
C THR A 327 5.21 28.46 8.30
N HIS A 328 6.50 28.20 8.05
CA HIS A 328 6.97 28.09 6.67
C HIS A 328 6.85 26.65 6.15
N TYR A 329 6.62 26.50 4.84
CA TYR A 329 6.60 25.20 4.16
C TYR A 329 7.82 24.32 4.52
N ARG A 330 9.01 24.94 4.62
CA ARG A 330 10.25 24.27 5.05
C ARG A 330 10.15 23.59 6.42
N ASP A 331 9.42 24.16 7.37
CA ASP A 331 9.35 23.66 8.74
C ASP A 331 8.61 22.32 8.78
N GLY A 332 7.57 22.19 7.95
CA GLY A 332 6.85 20.92 7.75
C GLY A 332 7.71 19.85 7.08
N ILE A 333 8.50 20.23 6.08
CA ILE A 333 9.44 19.32 5.41
C ILE A 333 10.53 18.84 6.37
N GLU A 334 11.14 19.74 7.15
CA GLU A 334 12.16 19.40 8.14
C GLU A 334 11.61 18.40 9.18
N ARG A 335 10.37 18.61 9.66
CA ARG A 335 9.66 17.69 10.56
C ARG A 335 9.47 16.31 9.94
N TYR A 336 9.02 16.25 8.68
CA TYR A 336 8.85 14.98 7.96
C TYR A 336 10.18 14.22 7.81
N LEU A 337 11.26 14.90 7.46
CA LEU A 337 12.58 14.30 7.30
C LEU A 337 13.14 13.77 8.63
N GLN A 338 12.91 14.49 9.74
CA GLN A 338 13.29 14.03 11.08
C GLN A 338 12.55 12.72 11.44
N GLN A 339 11.23 12.66 11.22
CA GLN A 339 10.44 11.44 11.44
C GLN A 339 10.94 10.29 10.56
N THR A 340 11.19 10.56 9.28
CA THR A 340 11.67 9.56 8.32
C THR A 340 13.03 9.00 8.73
N ARG A 341 13.97 9.84 9.23
CA ARG A 341 15.27 9.37 9.76
C ARG A 341 15.11 8.37 10.90
N GLN A 342 14.22 8.64 11.85
CA GLN A 342 13.98 7.72 12.97
C GLN A 342 13.43 6.38 12.48
N VAL A 343 12.53 6.39 11.49
CA VAL A 343 11.98 5.15 10.89
C VAL A 343 13.07 4.38 10.15
N MET A 344 13.90 5.06 9.35
CA MET A 344 15.04 4.45 8.63
C MET A 344 16.03 3.75 9.58
N GLN A 345 16.36 4.41 10.70
CA GLN A 345 17.27 3.89 11.70
C GLN A 345 16.68 2.66 12.42
N ARG A 346 15.39 2.71 12.78
CA ARG A 346 14.69 1.58 13.42
C ARG A 346 14.58 0.36 12.49
N ASN A 347 14.45 0.59 11.19
CA ASN A 347 14.36 -0.47 10.18
C ASN A 347 15.74 -0.95 9.68
N ALA A 348 16.84 -0.42 10.26
CA ALA A 348 18.21 -0.77 9.88
C ALA A 348 18.47 -0.67 8.36
N LEU A 349 17.95 0.38 7.70
CA LEU A 349 18.23 0.60 6.29
C LEU A 349 19.70 0.94 6.06
N ALA A 350 20.28 0.47 4.95
CA ALA A 350 21.67 0.76 4.58
C ALA A 350 21.96 2.27 4.54
N GLN A 351 23.11 2.68 5.07
CA GLN A 351 23.48 4.09 5.19
C GLN A 351 23.57 4.82 3.84
N SER A 352 23.92 4.10 2.77
CA SER A 352 23.92 4.62 1.39
C SER A 352 22.53 5.03 0.94
N VAL A 353 21.51 4.23 1.25
CA VAL A 353 20.10 4.53 0.95
C VAL A 353 19.62 5.72 1.77
N GLN A 354 19.92 5.75 3.08
CA GLN A 354 19.56 6.87 3.94
C GLN A 354 20.14 8.18 3.41
N THR A 355 21.41 8.18 3.02
CA THR A 355 22.11 9.34 2.46
C THR A 355 21.47 9.82 1.16
N ARG A 356 21.11 8.90 0.25
CA ARG A 356 20.46 9.25 -1.02
C ARG A 356 19.09 9.91 -0.81
N VAL A 357 18.25 9.33 0.06
CA VAL A 357 16.94 9.91 0.39
C VAL A 357 17.11 11.30 0.99
N LEU A 358 18.02 11.49 1.96
CA LEU A 358 18.19 12.79 2.60
C LEU A 358 18.81 13.84 1.67
N ASN A 359 19.74 13.44 0.80
CA ASN A 359 20.34 14.33 -0.20
C ASN A 359 19.32 14.80 -1.24
N HIS A 360 18.25 14.02 -1.46
CA HIS A 360 17.15 14.45 -2.32
C HIS A 360 16.48 15.75 -1.80
N TRP A 361 16.56 16.02 -0.49
CA TRP A 361 15.91 17.15 0.18
C TRP A 361 16.90 18.23 0.67
N GLN A 362 17.96 18.50 -0.10
CA GLN A 362 18.96 19.51 0.29
C GLN A 362 18.36 20.93 0.40
N PRO A 363 18.97 21.81 1.23
CA PRO A 363 18.62 23.22 1.28
C PRO A 363 18.79 23.87 -0.12
N GLY A 364 17.77 24.59 -0.58
CA GLY A 364 17.82 25.30 -1.87
C GLY A 364 17.05 24.64 -3.03
N VAL A 365 16.59 23.39 -2.89
CA VAL A 365 15.74 22.73 -3.90
C VAL A 365 14.26 22.65 -3.51
N LEU A 366 13.83 23.31 -2.43
CA LEU A 366 12.47 23.17 -1.89
C LEU A 366 11.37 23.56 -2.89
N GLU A 367 11.54 24.66 -3.63
CA GLU A 367 10.59 25.08 -4.65
C GLU A 367 10.50 24.08 -5.81
N LEU A 368 11.65 23.54 -6.24
CA LEU A 368 11.69 22.47 -7.23
C LEU A 368 10.95 21.23 -6.71
N ARG A 369 11.16 20.82 -5.45
CA ARG A 369 10.45 19.69 -4.83
C ARG A 369 8.96 19.93 -4.68
N ARG A 370 8.53 21.16 -4.41
CA ARG A 370 7.11 21.54 -4.39
C ARG A 370 6.50 21.38 -5.78
N SER A 371 7.19 21.87 -6.82
CA SER A 371 6.75 21.70 -8.22
C SER A 371 6.64 20.22 -8.58
N GLU A 372 7.68 19.42 -8.32
CA GLU A 372 7.67 17.97 -8.60
C GLU A 372 6.55 17.24 -7.85
N ALA A 373 6.29 17.61 -6.59
CA ALA A 373 5.19 17.02 -5.83
C ALA A 373 3.82 17.37 -6.42
N ASN A 374 3.64 18.62 -6.88
CA ASN A 374 2.42 19.06 -7.55
C ASN A 374 2.23 18.35 -8.90
N ASP A 375 3.28 18.24 -9.70
CA ASP A 375 3.26 17.53 -10.98
C ASP A 375 2.93 16.05 -10.76
N PHE A 376 3.53 15.42 -9.75
CA PHE A 376 3.22 14.04 -9.38
C PHE A 376 1.78 13.88 -8.91
N ALA A 377 1.27 14.76 -8.03
CA ALA A 377 -0.12 14.72 -7.57
C ALA A 377 -1.12 14.85 -8.73
N LEU A 378 -0.81 15.72 -9.69
CA LEU A 378 -1.64 15.93 -10.87
C LEU A 378 -1.60 14.73 -11.81
N GLN A 379 -0.42 14.19 -12.10
CA GLN A 379 -0.28 13.04 -13.01
C GLN A 379 -0.86 11.75 -12.41
N ALA A 380 -0.51 11.44 -11.16
CA ALA A 380 -0.92 10.22 -10.49
C ALA A 380 -2.40 10.24 -10.09
N TYR A 381 -2.93 11.36 -9.59
CA TYR A 381 -4.27 11.40 -9.00
C TYR A 381 -5.20 12.47 -9.60
N GLY A 382 -4.72 13.27 -10.55
CA GLY A 382 -5.43 14.44 -11.07
C GLY A 382 -5.54 15.59 -10.06
N LEU A 383 -4.80 15.54 -8.94
CA LEU A 383 -5.00 16.44 -7.80
C LEU A 383 -4.18 17.72 -7.95
N ARG A 384 -4.80 18.84 -7.63
CA ARG A 384 -4.15 20.16 -7.58
C ARG A 384 -3.79 20.54 -6.15
N GLU A 385 -2.78 21.38 -5.97
CA GLU A 385 -2.39 21.89 -4.65
C GLU A 385 -3.57 22.47 -3.86
N ALA A 386 -4.44 23.24 -4.53
CA ALA A 386 -5.65 23.80 -3.90
C ALA A 386 -6.57 22.73 -3.29
N GLN A 387 -6.67 21.55 -3.92
CA GLN A 387 -7.46 20.42 -3.41
C GLN A 387 -6.74 19.73 -2.25
N LEU A 388 -5.41 19.64 -2.30
CA LEU A 388 -4.59 19.17 -1.19
C LEU A 388 -4.71 20.09 0.03
N VAL A 389 -4.65 21.41 -0.16
CA VAL A 389 -4.88 22.39 0.89
C VAL A 389 -6.32 22.29 1.41
N CYS A 390 -7.30 22.20 0.52
CA CYS A 390 -8.70 22.07 0.90
C CYS A 390 -8.96 20.85 1.81
N GLN A 391 -8.34 19.69 1.56
CA GLN A 391 -8.50 18.53 2.45
C GLN A 391 -7.85 18.75 3.82
N LEU A 392 -6.74 19.48 3.92
CA LEU A 392 -6.06 19.78 5.18
C LEU A 392 -6.94 20.63 6.12
N PHE A 393 -7.67 21.61 5.58
CA PHE A 393 -8.63 22.39 6.36
C PHE A 393 -9.85 21.58 6.81
N SER A 394 -10.17 20.49 6.10
CA SER A 394 -11.40 19.73 6.31
C SER A 394 -12.68 20.62 6.37
N PRO A 395 -12.85 21.61 5.47
CA PRO A 395 -13.79 22.71 5.65
C PRO A 395 -15.26 22.30 5.56
N PHE A 396 -15.54 21.14 4.98
CA PHE A 396 -16.90 20.69 4.73
C PHE A 396 -17.45 19.78 5.81
N VAL A 397 -16.66 19.35 6.80
CA VAL A 397 -17.11 18.44 7.86
C VAL A 397 -17.68 19.25 9.04
N GLY A 398 -18.48 18.61 9.88
CA GLY A 398 -19.08 19.21 11.07
C GLY A 398 -19.99 20.38 10.71
N GLN A 399 -20.84 20.20 9.69
CA GLN A 399 -21.72 21.26 9.18
C GLN A 399 -20.98 22.54 8.73
N GLY A 400 -19.73 22.40 8.31
CA GLY A 400 -18.92 23.49 7.79
C GLY A 400 -18.23 24.35 8.85
N LEU A 401 -17.97 23.80 10.04
CA LEU A 401 -17.31 24.51 11.15
C LEU A 401 -16.01 25.23 10.73
N LYS A 402 -15.21 24.59 9.86
CA LYS A 402 -13.93 25.13 9.37
C LYS A 402 -14.05 25.86 8.02
N LEU A 403 -15.26 25.99 7.46
CA LEU A 403 -15.48 26.57 6.12
C LEU A 403 -15.06 28.05 6.06
N GLU A 404 -15.53 28.87 6.98
CA GLU A 404 -15.20 30.31 6.97
C GLU A 404 -13.71 30.55 7.18
N ALA A 405 -13.05 29.78 8.05
CA ALA A 405 -11.61 29.88 8.29
C ALA A 405 -10.81 29.57 7.02
N PHE A 406 -11.18 28.48 6.33
CA PHE A 406 -10.62 28.13 5.03
C PHE A 406 -10.81 29.24 3.98
N LEU A 407 -12.02 29.81 3.89
CA LEU A 407 -12.30 30.89 2.96
C LEU A 407 -11.50 32.15 3.27
N ARG A 408 -11.39 32.57 4.54
CA ARG A 408 -10.60 33.75 4.91
C ARG A 408 -9.12 33.57 4.55
N ARG A 409 -8.57 32.37 4.74
CA ARG A 409 -7.15 32.09 4.49
C ARG A 409 -6.84 31.89 3.00
N CYS A 410 -7.67 31.16 2.26
CA CYS A 410 -7.35 30.70 0.90
C CYS A 410 -8.21 31.34 -0.19
N HIS A 411 -9.43 31.79 0.12
CA HIS A 411 -10.43 32.19 -0.89
C HIS A 411 -11.31 33.37 -0.40
N SER A 412 -10.69 34.49 -0.04
CA SER A 412 -11.39 35.64 0.59
C SER A 412 -12.55 36.18 -0.27
N GLY A 413 -12.43 36.14 -1.60
CA GLY A 413 -13.48 36.54 -2.54
C GLY A 413 -14.76 35.69 -2.46
N MET A 414 -14.70 34.46 -1.93
CA MET A 414 -15.85 33.57 -1.79
C MET A 414 -16.61 33.73 -0.47
N LEU A 415 -16.15 34.59 0.44
CA LEU A 415 -16.84 34.87 1.71
C LEU A 415 -18.27 35.39 1.50
N VAL A 416 -18.49 36.16 0.42
CA VAL A 416 -19.83 36.66 0.05
C VAL A 416 -20.82 35.53 -0.30
N ALA A 417 -20.30 34.36 -0.70
CA ALA A 417 -21.09 33.22 -1.13
C ALA A 417 -21.35 32.18 -0.03
N VAL A 418 -20.88 32.41 1.21
CA VAL A 418 -21.05 31.49 2.36
C VAL A 418 -22.49 30.97 2.51
N PRO A 419 -23.55 31.80 2.45
CA PRO A 419 -24.92 31.30 2.55
C PRO A 419 -25.29 30.32 1.43
N TYR A 420 -24.80 30.55 0.21
CA TYR A 420 -25.05 29.68 -0.94
C TYR A 420 -24.22 28.39 -0.88
N LEU A 421 -22.98 28.46 -0.34
CA LEU A 421 -22.15 27.28 -0.09
C LEU A 421 -22.86 26.34 0.90
N HIS A 422 -23.38 26.87 2.01
CA HIS A 422 -24.17 26.08 2.95
C HIS A 422 -25.45 25.52 2.34
N LYS A 423 -26.17 26.28 1.50
CA LYS A 423 -27.34 25.76 0.76
C LYS A 423 -26.97 24.55 -0.10
N ALA A 424 -25.92 24.68 -0.92
CA ALA A 424 -25.45 23.60 -1.80
C ALA A 424 -25.09 22.33 -1.00
N LEU A 425 -24.34 22.50 0.11
CA LEU A 425 -23.93 21.41 1.00
C LEU A 425 -25.10 20.77 1.77
N ARG A 426 -26.18 21.52 2.00
CA ARG A 426 -27.44 21.02 2.60
C ARG A 426 -28.43 20.44 1.59
N ARG A 427 -28.01 20.21 0.33
CA ARG A 427 -28.88 19.71 -0.76
C ARG A 427 -30.01 20.68 -1.12
N GLN A 428 -29.83 21.97 -0.84
CA GLN A 428 -30.77 23.02 -1.23
C GLN A 428 -30.34 23.65 -2.56
N PRO A 429 -31.27 24.23 -3.33
CA PRO A 429 -30.92 24.95 -4.55
C PRO A 429 -29.90 26.06 -4.29
N ALA A 430 -28.83 26.06 -5.07
CA ALA A 430 -27.76 27.06 -5.03
C ALA A 430 -27.34 27.41 -6.47
N PRO A 431 -26.80 28.62 -6.71
CA PRO A 431 -26.31 29.01 -8.02
C PRO A 431 -25.26 28.03 -8.56
N GLU A 432 -25.35 27.69 -9.84
CA GLU A 432 -24.42 26.76 -10.51
C GLU A 432 -22.94 27.14 -10.34
N PRO A 433 -22.53 28.42 -10.43
CA PRO A 433 -21.13 28.80 -10.19
C PRO A 433 -20.61 28.43 -8.78
N VAL A 434 -21.49 28.45 -7.78
CA VAL A 434 -21.14 28.07 -6.39
C VAL A 434 -20.93 26.57 -6.27
N VAL A 435 -21.78 25.78 -6.95
CA VAL A 435 -21.63 24.32 -7.02
C VAL A 435 -20.36 23.93 -7.75
N GLN A 436 -20.09 24.55 -8.89
CA GLN A 436 -18.87 24.30 -9.67
C GLN A 436 -17.62 24.63 -8.85
N TRP A 437 -17.62 25.77 -8.15
CA TRP A 437 -16.52 26.15 -7.27
C TRP A 437 -16.27 25.13 -6.15
N LEU A 438 -17.33 24.57 -5.54
CA LEU A 438 -17.21 23.52 -4.52
C LEU A 438 -16.53 22.27 -5.07
N VAL A 439 -16.94 21.82 -6.26
CA VAL A 439 -16.37 20.64 -6.92
C VAL A 439 -14.91 20.88 -7.31
N ASP A 440 -14.60 22.04 -7.88
CA ASP A 440 -13.26 22.37 -8.35
C ASP A 440 -12.25 22.53 -7.20
N THR A 441 -12.66 23.21 -6.13
CA THR A 441 -11.80 23.50 -4.97
C THR A 441 -11.57 22.25 -4.11
N SER A 442 -12.59 21.41 -3.93
CA SER A 442 -12.47 20.18 -3.14
C SER A 442 -11.89 19.01 -3.93
N GLY A 443 -12.13 18.96 -5.24
CA GLY A 443 -11.84 17.81 -6.07
C GLY A 443 -12.81 16.63 -5.91
N LEU A 444 -13.88 16.80 -5.12
CA LEU A 444 -14.92 15.80 -4.86
C LEU A 444 -16.26 16.19 -5.53
N PRO A 445 -17.06 15.22 -6.00
CA PRO A 445 -18.42 15.48 -6.45
C PRO A 445 -19.30 16.08 -5.35
N LEU A 446 -20.26 16.93 -5.72
CA LEU A 446 -21.17 17.60 -4.78
C LEU A 446 -21.87 16.60 -3.83
N VAL A 447 -22.28 15.43 -4.33
CA VAL A 447 -22.93 14.40 -3.51
C VAL A 447 -22.05 13.95 -2.34
N MET A 448 -20.73 13.80 -2.56
CA MET A 448 -19.78 13.42 -1.52
C MET A 448 -19.56 14.58 -0.53
N LEU A 449 -19.51 15.81 -1.01
CA LEU A 449 -19.42 16.99 -0.14
C LEU A 449 -20.64 17.13 0.77
N GLN A 450 -21.83 16.89 0.24
CA GLN A 450 -23.09 16.88 1.01
C GLN A 450 -23.10 15.77 2.06
N GLN A 451 -22.52 14.60 1.75
CA GLN A 451 -22.34 13.52 2.72
C GLN A 451 -21.34 13.90 3.82
N LEU A 452 -20.22 14.54 3.47
CA LEU A 452 -19.24 15.04 4.44
C LEU A 452 -19.85 16.11 5.35
N TYR A 453 -20.71 16.98 4.82
CA TYR A 453 -21.35 18.07 5.54
C TYR A 453 -22.20 17.63 6.74
N ALA A 454 -22.87 16.49 6.61
CA ALA A 454 -23.66 15.92 7.70
C ALA A 454 -22.84 15.11 8.72
N ARG A 455 -21.51 14.96 8.51
CA ARG A 455 -20.66 14.10 9.34
C ARG A 455 -19.84 14.93 10.30
N GLU A 456 -19.62 14.39 11.49
CA GLU A 456 -18.63 14.93 12.43
C GLU A 456 -17.20 14.49 12.08
N PRO A 457 -16.18 15.29 12.45
CA PRO A 457 -14.77 14.93 12.30
C PRO A 457 -14.42 13.60 13.00
N LEU A 458 -13.49 12.81 12.46
CA LEU A 458 -13.10 11.55 13.10
C LEU A 458 -12.40 11.76 14.45
N ALA A 459 -11.78 12.92 14.68
CA ALA A 459 -11.17 13.28 15.96
C ALA A 459 -12.21 13.42 17.09
N GLU A 460 -13.44 13.82 16.75
CA GLU A 460 -14.53 14.07 17.70
C GLU A 460 -15.47 12.87 17.85
N ARG A 461 -15.36 11.87 16.97
CA ARG A 461 -16.12 10.62 17.09
C ARG A 461 -15.58 9.76 18.24
N PRO A 462 -16.46 8.98 18.90
CA PRO A 462 -16.03 7.98 19.87
C PRO A 462 -14.92 7.10 19.29
N ALA A 463 -13.99 6.66 20.15
CA ALA A 463 -12.97 5.68 19.80
C ALA A 463 -13.55 4.38 19.21
N ASP A 464 -14.88 4.21 19.28
CA ASP A 464 -15.61 3.06 18.80
C ASP A 464 -16.01 3.10 17.31
N CYS A 465 -15.79 4.22 16.61
CA CYS A 465 -16.02 4.26 15.16
C CYS A 465 -14.96 3.45 14.41
N LEU A 466 -15.39 2.45 13.61
CA LEU A 466 -14.50 1.56 12.85
C LEU A 466 -13.46 2.31 12.00
N LEU A 467 -13.86 3.37 11.30
CA LEU A 467 -12.94 4.19 10.49
C LEU A 467 -11.81 4.79 11.34
N ASN A 468 -12.12 5.29 12.55
CA ASN A 468 -11.11 5.87 13.43
C ASN A 468 -10.17 4.78 13.99
N ARG A 469 -10.70 3.59 14.32
CA ARG A 469 -9.89 2.46 14.82
C ARG A 469 -8.90 1.95 13.78
N LEU A 470 -9.35 1.78 12.53
CA LEU A 470 -8.48 1.42 11.40
C LEU A 470 -7.36 2.46 11.23
N ARG A 471 -7.73 3.75 11.23
CA ARG A 471 -6.79 4.87 11.05
C ARG A 471 -5.81 5.10 12.18
N VAL A 472 -6.12 4.81 13.45
CA VAL A 472 -5.22 5.13 14.59
C VAL A 472 -4.41 3.92 15.04
N ARG A 473 -4.88 2.70 14.73
CA ARG A 473 -4.25 1.45 15.18
C ARG A 473 -3.83 0.51 14.03
N GLY A 474 -3.67 1.03 12.81
CA GLY A 474 -3.07 0.35 11.67
C GLY A 474 -1.80 -0.42 12.02
N ALA A 475 -1.55 -1.51 11.28
CA ALA A 475 -0.46 -2.45 11.58
C ALA A 475 0.93 -1.78 11.63
N ASP A 476 1.12 -0.66 10.92
CA ASP A 476 2.36 0.12 10.89
C ASP A 476 2.35 1.39 11.77
N LEU A 477 1.20 1.77 12.33
CA LEU A 477 1.07 3.07 13.01
C LEU A 477 1.79 3.14 14.34
N ARG A 478 2.09 2.01 14.98
CA ARG A 478 2.94 2.01 16.19
C ARG A 478 4.37 2.48 15.92
N HIS A 479 4.84 2.45 14.67
CA HIS A 479 6.14 2.98 14.28
C HIS A 479 6.13 4.50 14.04
N LEU A 480 4.94 5.06 13.82
CA LEU A 480 4.69 6.48 13.56
C LEU A 480 4.18 7.25 14.80
N GLN A 481 3.83 6.56 15.89
CA GLN A 481 3.35 7.15 17.14
C GLN A 481 4.45 7.77 18.02
N ALA A 482 5.61 8.11 17.45
CA ALA A 482 6.58 8.97 18.11
C ALA A 482 6.08 10.43 18.04
N ASP A 483 5.12 10.80 18.90
CA ASP A 483 5.02 12.14 19.53
C ASP A 483 3.73 12.44 20.31
N ARG A 484 2.76 11.51 20.42
CA ARG A 484 1.58 11.79 21.27
C ARG A 484 1.86 11.79 22.78
N ALA A 485 3.07 11.49 23.24
CA ALA A 485 3.40 11.47 24.66
C ALA A 485 3.70 12.87 25.26
N ASN A 486 3.94 13.91 24.46
CA ASN A 486 4.31 15.24 24.99
C ASN A 486 3.22 16.33 24.91
N GLY A 487 2.03 16.02 24.37
CA GLY A 487 0.93 17.01 24.22
C GLY A 487 -0.02 17.16 25.41
N MET A 488 0.15 16.39 26.50
CA MET A 488 -0.75 16.42 27.66
C MET A 488 -0.22 17.20 28.87
N ARG A 489 0.63 18.21 28.66
CA ARG A 489 0.99 19.17 29.72
C ARG A 489 0.80 20.61 29.26
N HIS A 490 -0.45 21.04 29.15
CA HIS A 490 -0.84 22.41 29.47
C HIS A 490 -2.34 22.42 29.75
N ARG A 491 -2.71 22.12 31.00
CA ARG A 491 -4.02 22.45 31.54
C ARG A 491 -3.81 23.01 32.95
N GLY A 492 -3.88 24.33 33.04
CA GLY A 492 -4.25 25.06 34.26
C GLY A 492 -3.12 25.68 35.07
N ASP A 493 -2.50 26.74 34.57
CA ASP A 493 -2.19 27.87 35.46
C ASP A 493 -3.48 28.68 35.61
N GLN A 494 -4.20 28.46 36.72
CA GLN A 494 -5.19 29.41 37.19
C GLN A 494 -4.47 30.41 38.11
N VAL A 495 -4.34 31.62 37.59
CA VAL A 495 -4.09 32.83 38.37
C VAL A 495 -5.38 33.24 39.08
N GLY A 496 -5.26 33.63 40.34
CA GLY A 496 -6.24 34.34 41.17
C GLY A 496 -5.81 34.23 42.63
N SER A 497 -4.89 35.09 43.10
CA SER A 497 -5.13 36.42 43.72
C SER A 497 -5.82 36.31 45.09
N PRO A 498 -5.45 37.16 46.06
CA PRO A 498 -5.84 38.57 46.03
C PRO A 498 -4.76 39.54 45.53
#